data_AF-A0A519E8E6-F1
#
_entry.id   AF-A0A519E8E6-F1
#
_cell.length_a   1.000
_cell.length_b   1.000
_cell.length_c   1.000
_cell.angle_alpha   90.00
_cell.angle_beta   90.00
_cell.angle_gamma   90.00
#
_symmetry.space_group_name_H-M   'P 1'
#
loop_
_entity.id
_entity.type
_entity.pdbx_description
1 polymer ?
#
loop_
_entity_poly.entity_id
_entity_poly.type
_entity_poly.pdbx_seq_one_letter_code
_entity_poly.pdbx_strand_id
1 'polypeptide(L)'
;MADYGLSVTNNGGSVIISNTYKTMVFSERGSFRITSSFTDKGGQGSYVFAKPIRTQEPPQIFFGNLNGVHPKVSVYLTLLGGPSNWTGFVANSAIGGGNQLQNTYVEFVACKYSDSPNQNRFGMNQWDASGNIIFNSDDRIIRYTKFAKNWSFVTGQTVFTYRSNLALDGDDFVCISAFDRGVTWFIGFNFAGMTILDNGVPVLDITVNVPGGGNSYPYGANTSFCVPVCKFPAARYHN
;
A
#
# COMPACT_ATOMS: atom_id res chain seq x y z
N MET A 1 23.16 14.13 9.35
CA MET A 1 22.01 14.79 9.99
C MET A 1 21.90 14.21 11.39
N ALA A 2 21.68 15.02 12.43
CA ALA A 2 21.54 14.50 13.80
C ALA A 2 20.19 13.78 13.95
N ASP A 3 20.18 12.69 14.73
CA ASP A 3 18.99 11.90 15.06
C ASP A 3 18.42 12.38 16.41
N TYR A 4 17.14 12.73 16.43
CA TYR A 4 16.40 13.24 17.57
C TYR A 4 15.20 12.34 17.81
N GLY A 5 15.00 11.93 19.05
CA GLY A 5 13.93 11.02 19.40
C GLY A 5 14.07 10.41 20.78
N LEU A 6 13.42 9.27 20.96
CA LEU A 6 13.39 8.47 22.16
C LEU A 6 13.86 7.04 21.84
N SER A 7 14.80 6.56 22.63
CA SER A 7 15.18 5.15 22.68
C SER A 7 14.92 4.61 24.08
N VAL A 8 14.09 3.58 24.19
CA VAL A 8 13.82 2.88 25.45
C VAL A 8 14.21 1.43 25.26
N THR A 9 15.04 0.88 26.15
CA THR A 9 15.40 -0.53 26.11
C THR A 9 14.71 -1.27 27.23
N ASN A 10 14.02 -2.37 26.91
CA ASN A 10 13.44 -3.30 27.88
C ASN A 10 14.05 -4.69 27.69
N ASN A 11 13.59 -5.66 28.50
CA ASN A 11 14.09 -7.05 28.45
C ASN A 11 13.85 -7.76 27.10
N GLY A 12 12.97 -7.23 26.23
CA GLY A 12 12.67 -7.75 24.90
C GLY A 12 13.31 -6.95 23.74
N GLY A 13 14.13 -5.93 24.03
CA GLY A 13 14.83 -5.12 23.03
C GLY A 13 14.59 -3.61 23.16
N SER A 14 15.04 -2.85 22.17
CA SER A 14 14.85 -1.40 22.12
C SER A 14 13.63 -1.00 21.30
N VAL A 15 12.85 -0.04 21.83
CA VAL A 15 11.86 0.73 21.08
C VAL A 15 12.50 2.07 20.76
N ILE A 16 12.69 2.34 19.47
CA ILE A 16 13.29 3.58 18.97
C ILE A 16 12.24 4.31 18.16
N ILE A 17 11.98 5.55 18.55
CA ILE A 17 11.14 6.49 17.83
C ILE A 17 12.01 7.71 17.57
N SER A 18 12.35 7.99 16.31
CA SER A 18 13.18 9.13 15.96
C SER A 18 12.80 9.72 14.61
N ASN A 19 13.39 10.85 14.23
CA ASN A 19 13.25 11.38 12.87
C ASN A 19 13.78 10.42 11.80
N THR A 20 14.69 9.50 12.15
CA THR A 20 15.14 8.42 11.26
C THR A 20 14.23 7.19 11.34
N TYR A 21 13.89 6.75 12.55
CA TYR A 21 13.04 5.58 12.81
C TYR A 21 11.63 6.03 13.15
N LYS A 22 10.91 6.53 12.14
CA LYS A 22 9.56 7.05 12.31
C LYS A 22 8.54 5.93 12.52
N THR A 23 7.52 6.21 13.31
CA THR A 23 6.43 5.27 13.57
C THR A 23 5.23 5.57 12.69
N MET A 24 4.73 4.55 11.99
CA MET A 24 3.55 4.68 11.14
C MET A 24 2.28 4.69 11.99
N VAL A 25 1.37 5.60 11.66
CA VAL A 25 0.12 5.86 12.37
C VAL A 25 -1.05 5.86 11.40
N PHE A 26 -2.23 5.57 11.91
CA PHE A 26 -3.48 5.62 11.17
C PHE A 26 -3.84 7.05 10.79
N SER A 27 -4.30 7.26 9.55
CA SER A 27 -4.86 8.55 9.10
C SER A 27 -6.37 8.47 8.96
N GLU A 28 -6.84 7.63 8.04
CA GLU A 28 -8.27 7.45 7.77
C GLU A 28 -8.52 6.09 7.11
N ARG A 29 -9.78 5.68 7.11
CA ARG A 29 -10.26 4.51 6.36
C ARG A 29 -11.48 4.88 5.54
N GLY A 30 -11.69 4.14 4.45
CA GLY A 30 -12.86 4.31 3.61
C GLY A 30 -13.02 3.19 2.61
N SER A 31 -13.87 3.43 1.63
CA SER A 31 -14.07 2.53 0.49
C SER A 31 -14.17 3.33 -0.79
N PHE A 32 -13.68 2.76 -1.89
CA PHE A 32 -13.84 3.33 -3.22
C PHE A 32 -14.15 2.21 -4.22
N ARG A 33 -14.46 2.60 -5.46
CA ARG A 33 -14.84 1.66 -6.51
C ARG A 33 -13.86 1.76 -7.67
N ILE A 34 -13.40 0.62 -8.14
CA ILE A 34 -12.66 0.49 -9.39
C ILE A 34 -13.65 0.07 -10.47
N THR A 35 -13.77 0.88 -11.51
CA THR A 35 -14.68 0.62 -12.64
C THR A 35 -13.97 0.72 -13.98
N SER A 36 -14.37 -0.10 -14.95
CA SER A 36 -13.95 0.04 -16.35
C SER A 36 -15.15 0.34 -17.25
N SER A 37 -14.90 1.06 -18.35
CA SER A 37 -15.91 1.33 -19.38
C SER A 37 -16.02 0.21 -20.40
N PHE A 38 -15.02 -0.68 -20.47
CA PHE A 38 -14.95 -1.78 -21.41
C PHE A 38 -14.46 -3.05 -20.72
N THR A 39 -14.82 -4.22 -21.27
CA THR A 39 -14.48 -5.54 -20.74
C THR A 39 -13.04 -5.94 -21.03
N ASP A 40 -12.36 -5.21 -21.92
CA ASP A 40 -10.99 -5.45 -22.39
C ASP A 40 -10.03 -4.32 -21.99
N LYS A 41 -10.48 -3.37 -21.15
CA LYS A 41 -9.66 -2.27 -20.65
C LYS A 41 -9.52 -2.28 -19.13
N GLY A 42 -8.38 -1.76 -18.68
CA GLY A 42 -8.15 -1.46 -17.27
C GLY A 42 -9.21 -0.54 -16.70
N GLY A 43 -9.50 -0.71 -15.41
CA GLY A 43 -10.40 0.13 -14.65
C GLY A 43 -9.64 1.13 -13.80
N GLN A 44 -10.33 2.16 -13.35
CA GLN A 44 -9.78 3.17 -12.47
C GLN A 44 -10.72 3.43 -11.29
N GLY A 45 -10.13 3.73 -10.14
CA GLY A 45 -10.81 4.27 -8.98
C GLY A 45 -9.93 5.31 -8.30
N SER A 46 -10.51 6.24 -7.56
CA SER A 46 -9.76 7.26 -6.83
C SER A 46 -10.42 7.58 -5.50
N TYR A 47 -9.62 8.14 -4.59
CA TYR A 47 -10.10 8.65 -3.32
C TYR A 47 -9.32 9.92 -2.96
N VAL A 48 -10.04 10.91 -2.44
CA VAL A 48 -9.48 12.17 -1.93
C VAL A 48 -9.50 12.13 -0.41
N PHE A 49 -8.35 12.36 0.20
CA PHE A 49 -8.23 12.33 1.66
C PHE A 49 -9.10 13.40 2.32
N ALA A 50 -9.66 13.08 3.48
CA ALA A 50 -10.51 14.01 4.22
C ALA A 50 -9.77 15.31 4.58
N LYS A 51 -8.45 15.22 4.81
CA LYS A 51 -7.53 16.34 4.98
C LYS A 51 -6.19 16.01 4.32
N PRO A 52 -5.48 17.00 3.75
CA PRO A 52 -4.15 16.75 3.21
C PRO A 52 -3.19 16.24 4.29
N ILE A 53 -2.43 15.21 3.97
CA ILE A 53 -1.39 14.65 4.83
C ILE A 53 -0.12 15.48 4.65
N ARG A 54 0.45 15.96 5.76
CA ARG A 54 1.53 16.98 5.76
C ARG A 54 2.92 16.41 5.93
N THR A 55 3.08 15.09 5.86
CA THR A 55 4.38 14.44 5.95
C THR A 55 5.22 14.67 4.71
N GLN A 56 6.55 14.71 4.87
CA GLN A 56 7.46 14.71 3.73
C GLN A 56 7.37 13.40 2.96
N GLU A 57 7.31 12.30 3.69
CA GLU A 57 7.17 10.96 3.13
C GLU A 57 5.76 10.74 2.58
N PRO A 58 5.64 9.94 1.51
CA PRO A 58 4.33 9.54 1.00
C PRO A 58 3.55 8.69 2.02
N PRO A 59 2.22 8.86 2.10
CA PRO A 59 1.38 7.98 2.89
C PRO A 59 1.42 6.55 2.35
N GLN A 60 1.19 5.59 3.24
CA GLN A 60 1.04 4.18 2.88
C GLN A 60 -0.44 3.81 2.80
N ILE A 61 -0.83 3.23 1.68
CA ILE A 61 -2.22 2.89 1.38
C ILE A 61 -2.35 1.38 1.35
N PHE A 62 -3.20 0.88 2.24
CA PHE A 62 -3.48 -0.54 2.37
C PHE A 62 -4.87 -0.84 1.82
N PHE A 63 -4.98 -1.87 0.98
CA PHE A 63 -6.26 -2.37 0.50
C PHE A 63 -6.62 -3.65 1.23
N GLY A 64 -7.86 -3.74 1.69
CA GLY A 64 -8.41 -4.92 2.35
C GLY A 64 -9.51 -5.55 1.49
N ASN A 65 -10.60 -5.92 2.16
CA ASN A 65 -11.74 -6.63 1.58
C ASN A 65 -12.13 -6.13 0.17
N LEU A 66 -12.23 -7.07 -0.76
CA LEU A 66 -12.55 -6.86 -2.17
C LEU A 66 -13.88 -7.52 -2.46
N ASN A 67 -14.88 -6.72 -2.81
CA ASN A 67 -16.19 -7.22 -3.19
C ASN A 67 -16.49 -6.78 -4.62
N GLY A 68 -16.80 -7.71 -5.51
CA GLY A 68 -17.02 -7.37 -6.90
C GLY A 68 -17.26 -8.57 -7.79
N VAL A 69 -17.51 -8.28 -9.06
CA VAL A 69 -17.89 -9.31 -10.05
C VAL A 69 -16.65 -9.92 -10.72
N HIS A 70 -15.52 -9.22 -10.72
CA HIS A 70 -14.34 -9.64 -11.49
C HIS A 70 -13.49 -10.68 -10.74
N PRO A 71 -13.12 -11.81 -11.36
CA PRO A 71 -12.39 -12.89 -10.67
C PRO A 71 -10.91 -12.57 -10.37
N LYS A 72 -10.33 -11.56 -11.05
CA LYS A 72 -8.93 -11.17 -10.90
C LYS A 72 -8.77 -9.66 -10.87
N VAL A 73 -8.05 -9.14 -9.90
CA VAL A 73 -7.82 -7.68 -9.75
C VAL A 73 -6.33 -7.44 -9.52
N SER A 74 -5.67 -6.82 -10.49
CA SER A 74 -4.28 -6.37 -10.39
C SER A 74 -4.25 -4.85 -10.42
N VAL A 75 -3.61 -4.21 -9.45
CA VAL A 75 -3.63 -2.75 -9.26
C VAL A 75 -2.23 -2.19 -9.01
N TYR A 76 -2.00 -0.97 -9.47
CA TYR A 76 -0.93 -0.12 -8.93
C TYR A 76 -1.52 1.22 -8.50
N LEU A 77 -0.82 1.88 -7.59
CA LEU A 77 -1.23 3.18 -7.08
C LEU A 77 -0.43 4.32 -7.69
N THR A 78 -1.11 5.45 -7.82
CA THR A 78 -0.53 6.77 -8.03
C THR A 78 -1.03 7.67 -6.91
N LEU A 79 -0.12 8.11 -6.05
CA LEU A 79 -0.44 9.08 -5.00
C LEU A 79 -0.66 10.46 -5.62
N LEU A 80 -1.63 11.19 -5.09
CA LEU A 80 -1.97 12.54 -5.51
C LEU A 80 -1.36 13.57 -4.55
N GLY A 81 -0.90 14.69 -5.10
CA GLY A 81 -0.16 15.71 -4.36
C GLY A 81 1.33 15.43 -4.31
N GLY A 82 1.99 15.84 -3.23
CA GLY A 82 3.43 15.68 -3.06
C GLY A 82 3.87 15.92 -1.61
N PRO A 83 5.18 15.93 -1.35
CA PRO A 83 5.73 16.14 -0.01
C PRO A 83 5.08 17.33 0.69
N SER A 84 4.64 17.15 1.94
CA SER A 84 3.89 18.12 2.75
C SER A 84 2.45 18.43 2.32
N ASN A 85 1.95 17.85 1.23
CA ASN A 85 0.60 18.09 0.73
C ASN A 85 0.08 16.90 -0.10
N TRP A 86 -0.02 15.72 0.52
CA TRP A 86 -0.61 14.55 -0.12
C TRP A 86 -2.13 14.62 -0.01
N THR A 87 -2.84 14.50 -1.12
CA THR A 87 -4.28 14.81 -1.21
C THR A 87 -5.16 13.60 -1.52
N GLY A 88 -4.57 12.47 -1.91
CA GLY A 88 -5.33 11.26 -2.20
C GLY A 88 -4.53 10.24 -2.99
N PHE A 89 -5.24 9.36 -3.67
CA PHE A 89 -4.64 8.37 -4.58
C PHE A 89 -5.58 8.02 -5.73
N VAL A 90 -4.99 7.48 -6.79
CA VAL A 90 -5.66 6.82 -7.91
C VAL A 90 -5.16 5.38 -7.97
N ALA A 91 -6.10 4.44 -7.99
CA ALA A 91 -5.85 3.04 -8.26
C ALA A 91 -6.13 2.76 -9.74
N ASN A 92 -5.09 2.33 -10.45
CA ASN A 92 -5.20 1.88 -11.82
C ASN A 92 -5.13 0.36 -11.81
N SER A 93 -6.11 -0.27 -12.44
CA SER A 93 -6.21 -1.73 -12.48
C SER A 93 -5.95 -2.25 -13.89
N ALA A 94 -5.37 -3.44 -13.96
CA ALA A 94 -5.44 -4.30 -15.11
C ALA A 94 -6.27 -5.53 -14.78
N ILE A 95 -6.86 -6.10 -15.83
CA ILE A 95 -7.58 -7.35 -15.78
C ILE A 95 -6.85 -8.42 -16.57
N GLY A 96 -6.90 -9.64 -16.04
CA GLY A 96 -6.57 -10.85 -16.77
C GLY A 96 -7.77 -11.78 -16.74
N GLY A 97 -8.30 -12.11 -17.94
CA GLY A 97 -9.40 -13.05 -18.13
C GLY A 97 -10.80 -12.48 -17.79
N GLY A 98 -11.82 -12.93 -18.54
CA GLY A 98 -13.22 -12.56 -18.34
C GLY A 98 -13.81 -11.64 -19.41
N ASN A 99 -15.13 -11.72 -19.62
CA ASN A 99 -15.91 -10.84 -20.50
C ASN A 99 -16.81 -9.89 -19.67
N GLN A 100 -16.35 -9.50 -18.48
CA GLN A 100 -17.13 -8.72 -17.53
C GLN A 100 -16.49 -7.35 -17.28
N LEU A 101 -17.32 -6.33 -17.11
CA LEU A 101 -16.84 -5.01 -16.73
C LEU A 101 -16.24 -5.06 -15.32
N GLN A 102 -15.14 -4.34 -15.12
CA GLN A 102 -14.62 -4.17 -13.78
C GLN A 102 -15.60 -3.35 -12.96
N ASN A 103 -15.91 -3.89 -11.80
CA ASN A 103 -16.78 -3.30 -10.83
C ASN A 103 -16.43 -3.94 -9.49
N THR A 104 -15.41 -3.38 -8.84
CA THR A 104 -14.88 -3.89 -7.59
C THR A 104 -14.90 -2.78 -6.55
N TYR A 105 -15.59 -3.03 -5.45
CA TYR A 105 -15.52 -2.25 -4.23
C TYR A 105 -14.29 -2.68 -3.45
N VAL A 106 -13.52 -1.68 -3.01
CA VAL A 106 -12.26 -1.89 -2.30
C VAL A 106 -12.32 -1.09 -1.00
N GLU A 107 -12.14 -1.77 0.13
CA GLU A 107 -11.85 -1.11 1.39
C GLU A 107 -10.39 -0.68 1.43
N PHE A 108 -10.12 0.50 1.96
CA PHE A 108 -8.76 0.97 2.15
C PHE A 108 -8.55 1.59 3.53
N VAL A 109 -7.29 1.58 3.95
CA VAL A 109 -6.78 2.34 5.08
C VAL A 109 -5.57 3.13 4.63
N ALA A 110 -5.59 4.44 4.89
CA ALA A 110 -4.45 5.32 4.70
C ALA A 110 -3.70 5.49 6.02
N CYS A 111 -2.39 5.32 5.94
CA CYS A 111 -1.47 5.46 7.06
C CYS A 111 -0.42 6.52 6.71
N LYS A 112 0.06 7.22 7.73
CA LYS A 112 1.06 8.29 7.60
C LYS A 112 2.08 8.23 8.74
N TYR A 113 3.00 9.17 8.76
CA TYR A 113 3.76 9.49 9.97
C TYR A 113 3.08 10.65 10.72
N SER A 114 3.38 10.79 12.01
CA SER A 114 2.85 11.88 12.83
C SER A 114 3.19 13.24 12.20
N ASP A 115 2.17 14.09 12.01
CA ASP A 115 2.31 15.42 11.38
C ASP A 115 1.58 16.52 12.15
N SER A 116 1.04 16.18 13.33
CA SER A 116 0.28 17.10 14.19
C SER A 116 0.54 16.80 15.67
N PRO A 117 0.55 17.83 16.53
CA PRO A 117 0.73 17.65 17.96
C PRO A 117 -0.53 17.05 18.59
N ASN A 118 -0.35 16.34 19.70
CA ASN A 118 -1.45 15.83 20.52
C ASN A 118 -2.38 16.99 20.94
N GLN A 119 -3.69 16.81 20.75
CA GLN A 119 -4.72 17.81 21.08
C GLN A 119 -5.23 17.70 22.52
N ASN A 120 -4.91 16.62 23.23
CA ASN A 120 -5.30 16.40 24.61
C ASN A 120 -4.39 17.18 25.58
N ARG A 121 -4.95 17.50 26.76
CA ARG A 121 -4.21 18.18 27.84
C ARG A 121 -2.98 17.38 28.32
N PHE A 122 -3.04 16.06 28.22
CA PHE A 122 -1.98 15.16 28.67
C PHE A 122 -1.53 14.27 27.52
N GLY A 123 -0.22 14.02 27.46
CA GLY A 123 0.39 13.15 26.47
C GLY A 123 1.84 13.53 26.19
N MET A 124 2.42 12.87 25.19
CA MET A 124 3.80 13.09 24.76
C MET A 124 3.80 13.52 23.30
N ASN A 125 4.53 14.58 23.01
CA ASN A 125 4.93 14.98 21.66
C ASN A 125 6.45 14.90 21.57
N GLN A 126 6.97 14.38 20.48
CA GLN A 126 8.39 14.43 20.16
C GLN A 126 8.58 15.22 18.87
N TRP A 127 9.68 15.96 18.84
CA TRP A 127 9.98 16.91 17.79
C TRP A 127 11.39 16.66 17.25
N ASP A 128 11.58 16.90 15.96
CA ASP A 128 12.92 17.00 15.38
C ASP A 128 13.56 18.38 15.65
N ALA A 129 14.81 18.55 15.24
CA ALA A 129 15.52 19.82 15.40
C ALA A 129 14.93 21.00 14.59
N SER A 130 14.09 20.72 13.60
CA SER A 130 13.41 21.73 12.80
C SER A 130 12.04 22.11 13.39
N GLY A 131 11.66 21.51 14.52
CA GLY A 131 10.37 21.76 15.16
C GLY A 131 9.21 21.08 14.43
N ASN A 132 9.45 20.00 13.68
CA ASN A 132 8.38 19.15 13.17
C ASN A 132 8.06 18.03 14.15
N ILE A 133 6.77 17.67 14.26
CA ILE A 133 6.36 16.49 15.01
C ILE A 133 6.93 15.24 14.36
N ILE A 134 7.52 14.36 15.16
CA ILE A 134 7.95 13.02 14.75
C ILE A 134 7.15 11.91 15.44
N PHE A 135 6.48 12.24 16.55
CA PHE A 135 5.59 11.36 17.28
C PHE A 135 4.62 12.16 18.14
N ASN A 136 3.36 11.73 18.19
CA ASN A 136 2.42 12.15 19.22
C ASN A 136 1.77 10.90 19.87
N SER A 137 1.44 10.99 21.15
CA SER A 137 0.88 9.85 21.90
C SER A 137 -0.61 9.60 21.68
N ASP A 138 -1.31 10.50 20.98
CA ASP A 138 -2.73 10.34 20.62
C ASP A 138 -2.91 9.52 19.34
N ASP A 139 -1.86 9.47 18.51
CA ASP A 139 -1.83 8.74 17.26
C ASP A 139 -2.00 7.24 17.48
N ARG A 140 -2.79 6.64 16.59
CA ARG A 140 -3.02 5.20 16.60
C ARG A 140 -1.93 4.52 15.79
N ILE A 141 -0.89 4.08 16.49
CA ILE A 141 0.24 3.34 15.91
C ILE A 141 -0.24 2.08 15.18
N ILE A 142 0.24 1.89 13.96
CA ILE A 142 -0.01 0.71 13.13
C ILE A 142 0.84 -0.46 13.59
N ARG A 143 0.26 -1.66 13.57
CA ARG A 143 0.98 -2.91 13.82
C ARG A 143 1.03 -3.73 12.56
N TYR A 144 2.24 -3.97 12.06
CA TYR A 144 2.48 -4.92 10.99
C TYR A 144 2.25 -6.34 11.50
N THR A 145 1.58 -7.16 10.69
CA THR A 145 1.22 -8.53 11.06
C THR A 145 1.99 -9.55 10.25
N LYS A 146 2.12 -9.31 8.94
CA LYS A 146 2.83 -10.19 8.00
C LYS A 146 3.64 -9.34 7.02
N PHE A 147 4.59 -9.97 6.35
CA PHE A 147 5.39 -9.34 5.30
C PHE A 147 5.65 -10.35 4.19
N ALA A 148 5.38 -9.99 2.94
CA ALA A 148 5.89 -10.73 1.79
C ALA A 148 7.34 -10.33 1.58
N LYS A 149 8.26 -11.29 1.71
CA LYS A 149 9.73 -11.08 1.61
C LYS A 149 10.39 -11.98 0.58
N ASN A 150 9.67 -12.98 0.07
CA ASN A 150 10.17 -13.95 -0.88
C ASN A 150 9.19 -14.06 -2.05
N TRP A 151 9.71 -14.19 -3.26
CA TRP A 151 8.93 -14.13 -4.49
C TRP A 151 9.37 -15.25 -5.43
N SER A 152 8.45 -16.14 -5.78
CA SER A 152 8.68 -17.18 -6.80
C SER A 152 8.20 -16.70 -8.15
N PHE A 153 9.05 -16.76 -9.17
CA PHE A 153 8.72 -16.31 -10.51
C PHE A 153 8.05 -17.41 -11.35
N VAL A 154 6.97 -17.04 -12.04
CA VAL A 154 6.19 -17.93 -12.90
C VAL A 154 5.98 -17.26 -14.26
N THR A 155 6.35 -17.96 -15.32
CA THR A 155 6.16 -17.52 -16.69
C THR A 155 4.80 -17.97 -17.24
N GLY A 156 4.18 -17.10 -18.02
CA GLY A 156 3.00 -17.37 -18.84
C GLY A 156 3.22 -16.85 -20.26
N GLN A 157 2.22 -17.01 -21.13
CA GLN A 157 2.35 -16.61 -22.55
C GLN A 157 2.38 -15.09 -22.74
N THR A 158 1.50 -14.36 -22.03
CA THR A 158 1.34 -12.90 -22.14
C THR A 158 1.45 -12.18 -20.80
N VAL A 159 1.54 -12.95 -19.71
CA VAL A 159 1.52 -12.47 -18.33
C VAL A 159 2.55 -13.27 -17.54
N PHE A 160 3.43 -12.58 -16.82
CA PHE A 160 4.31 -13.17 -15.82
C PHE A 160 3.82 -12.82 -14.42
N THR A 161 4.09 -13.72 -13.47
CA THR A 161 3.64 -13.56 -12.08
C THR A 161 4.78 -13.83 -11.11
N TYR A 162 4.98 -12.92 -10.16
CA TYR A 162 5.81 -13.12 -8.99
C TYR A 162 4.89 -13.43 -7.82
N ARG A 163 4.94 -14.67 -7.32
CA ARG A 163 4.07 -15.09 -6.22
C ARG A 163 4.75 -14.90 -4.88
N SER A 164 4.07 -14.25 -3.94
CA SER A 164 4.58 -14.18 -2.56
C SER A 164 4.33 -15.50 -1.81
N ASN A 165 3.29 -16.24 -2.21
CA ASN A 165 2.73 -17.37 -1.46
C ASN A 165 2.38 -17.04 0.00
N LEU A 166 2.22 -15.76 0.32
CA LEU A 166 1.83 -15.32 1.66
C LEU A 166 0.34 -15.63 1.88
N ALA A 167 0.03 -16.39 2.92
CA ALA A 167 -1.35 -16.67 3.31
C ALA A 167 -2.03 -15.40 3.87
N LEU A 168 -3.09 -14.96 3.20
CA LEU A 168 -3.92 -13.83 3.61
C LEU A 168 -5.21 -14.30 4.28
N ASP A 169 -5.56 -13.64 5.37
CA ASP A 169 -6.85 -13.81 6.05
C ASP A 169 -7.87 -12.80 5.49
N GLY A 170 -9.18 -13.04 5.70
CA GLY A 170 -10.23 -12.18 5.17
C GLY A 170 -10.23 -10.73 5.70
N ASP A 171 -9.57 -10.47 6.83
CA ASP A 171 -9.41 -9.16 7.45
C ASP A 171 -8.00 -8.56 7.27
N ASP A 172 -7.17 -9.17 6.44
CA ASP A 172 -5.86 -8.66 6.09
C ASP A 172 -5.96 -7.50 5.10
N PHE A 173 -5.12 -6.49 5.33
CA PHE A 173 -4.95 -5.34 4.45
C PHE A 173 -3.51 -5.30 3.92
N VAL A 174 -3.38 -5.30 2.60
CA VAL A 174 -2.11 -5.35 1.87
C VAL A 174 -1.68 -3.95 1.49
N CYS A 175 -0.41 -3.58 1.76
CA CYS A 175 0.12 -2.27 1.39
C CYS A 175 0.38 -2.16 -0.12
N ILE A 176 -0.56 -1.56 -0.86
CA ILE A 176 -0.46 -1.43 -2.32
C ILE A 176 0.50 -0.31 -2.72
N SER A 177 0.66 0.71 -1.88
CA SER A 177 1.61 1.81 -2.12
C SER A 177 3.07 1.36 -2.06
N ALA A 178 3.37 0.17 -1.55
CA ALA A 178 4.71 -0.43 -1.67
C ALA A 178 5.09 -0.74 -3.13
N PHE A 179 4.13 -0.64 -4.05
CA PHE A 179 4.32 -0.75 -5.49
C PHE A 179 3.70 0.47 -6.17
N ASP A 180 4.35 1.62 -6.00
CA ASP A 180 3.97 2.85 -6.67
C ASP A 180 4.49 2.85 -8.11
N ARG A 181 3.72 3.40 -9.08
CA ARG A 181 4.18 3.65 -10.47
C ARG A 181 4.34 2.45 -11.42
N GLY A 182 3.86 1.26 -11.02
CA GLY A 182 3.60 0.16 -11.95
C GLY A 182 4.84 -0.29 -12.75
N VAL A 183 4.83 -0.03 -14.07
CA VAL A 183 5.87 -0.49 -15.01
C VAL A 183 7.24 0.12 -14.77
N THR A 184 7.39 1.19 -14.00
CA THR A 184 8.74 1.76 -13.74
C THR A 184 9.67 0.79 -13.02
N TRP A 185 9.11 -0.21 -12.33
CA TRP A 185 9.85 -1.30 -11.70
C TRP A 185 10.26 -2.40 -12.70
N PHE A 186 9.68 -2.43 -13.90
CA PHE A 186 9.79 -3.51 -14.88
C PHE A 186 10.04 -2.95 -16.29
N ILE A 187 11.23 -3.19 -16.83
CA ILE A 187 11.61 -2.69 -18.15
C ILE A 187 10.92 -3.52 -19.24
N GLY A 188 10.20 -2.85 -20.16
CA GLY A 188 9.63 -3.50 -21.33
C GLY A 188 8.29 -4.20 -21.11
N PHE A 189 7.51 -3.77 -20.11
CA PHE A 189 6.14 -4.26 -19.82
C PHE A 189 5.13 -3.11 -19.99
N ASN A 190 3.87 -3.38 -20.38
CA ASN A 190 2.86 -2.32 -20.57
C ASN A 190 2.08 -2.00 -19.28
N PHE A 191 2.15 -2.89 -18.30
CA PHE A 191 1.48 -2.88 -17.03
C PHE A 191 2.27 -3.76 -16.06
N ALA A 192 2.41 -3.26 -14.84
CA ALA A 192 2.82 -4.03 -13.69
C ALA A 192 1.99 -3.57 -12.50
N GLY A 193 1.55 -4.49 -11.65
CA GLY A 193 0.75 -4.17 -10.48
C GLY A 193 0.65 -5.32 -9.50
N MET A 194 0.25 -5.01 -8.27
CA MET A 194 -0.07 -6.01 -7.27
C MET A 194 -1.43 -6.64 -7.57
N THR A 195 -1.44 -7.96 -7.70
CA THR A 195 -2.65 -8.76 -7.74
C THR A 195 -3.11 -9.02 -6.32
N ILE A 196 -4.32 -8.55 -6.03
CA ILE A 196 -4.95 -8.63 -4.71
C ILE A 196 -6.13 -9.61 -4.70
N LEU A 197 -6.57 -10.05 -5.88
CA LEU A 197 -7.59 -11.06 -6.07
C LEU A 197 -7.20 -11.92 -7.28
N ASP A 198 -7.24 -13.24 -7.14
CA ASP A 198 -7.06 -14.19 -8.23
C ASP A 198 -8.04 -15.36 -8.09
N ASN A 199 -8.82 -15.64 -9.12
CA ASN A 199 -9.96 -16.56 -9.09
C ASN A 199 -10.91 -16.35 -7.89
N GLY A 200 -11.14 -15.09 -7.50
CA GLY A 200 -11.98 -14.72 -6.35
C GLY A 200 -11.34 -14.97 -4.98
N VAL A 201 -10.07 -15.39 -4.93
CA VAL A 201 -9.32 -15.62 -3.69
C VAL A 201 -8.37 -14.45 -3.45
N PRO A 202 -8.31 -13.88 -2.23
CA PRO A 202 -7.31 -12.88 -1.88
C PRO A 202 -5.89 -13.43 -2.04
N VAL A 203 -5.05 -12.70 -2.75
CA VAL A 203 -3.64 -13.04 -2.95
C VAL A 203 -2.77 -11.80 -2.80
N LEU A 204 -1.46 -11.99 -2.65
CA LEU A 204 -0.47 -10.92 -2.77
C LEU A 204 0.56 -11.37 -3.80
N ASP A 205 0.30 -11.08 -5.06
CA ASP A 205 1.20 -11.41 -6.15
C ASP A 205 1.55 -10.13 -6.92
N ILE A 206 2.64 -10.13 -7.69
CA ILE A 206 2.92 -9.07 -8.66
C ILE A 206 2.70 -9.65 -10.04
N THR A 207 1.88 -8.98 -10.85
CA THR A 207 1.60 -9.39 -12.22
C THR A 207 2.12 -8.35 -13.17
N VAL A 208 2.81 -8.79 -14.21
CA VAL A 208 3.35 -7.96 -15.28
C VAL A 208 2.94 -8.50 -16.64
N ASN A 209 2.61 -7.64 -17.59
CA ASN A 209 2.21 -8.08 -18.93
C ASN A 209 3.36 -7.95 -19.95
N VAL A 210 3.58 -9.00 -20.72
CA VAL A 210 4.66 -9.04 -21.71
C VAL A 210 4.14 -8.52 -23.05
N PRO A 211 4.77 -7.50 -23.66
CA PRO A 211 4.42 -7.07 -25.00
C PRO A 211 4.86 -8.13 -26.01
N GLY A 212 3.90 -8.77 -26.68
CA GLY A 212 4.14 -9.49 -27.94
C GLY A 212 5.00 -10.75 -27.90
N GLY A 213 4.95 -11.56 -26.83
CA GLY A 213 5.52 -12.92 -26.80
C GLY A 213 7.04 -13.02 -27.01
N GLY A 214 7.76 -11.90 -26.99
CA GLY A 214 9.22 -11.86 -27.10
C GLY A 214 9.92 -12.14 -25.77
N ASN A 215 11.23 -12.43 -25.84
CA ASN A 215 12.11 -12.61 -24.68
C ASN A 215 12.18 -11.33 -23.83
N SER A 216 11.22 -11.18 -22.93
CA SER A 216 11.23 -10.16 -21.89
C SER A 216 12.12 -10.67 -20.77
N TYR A 217 13.09 -9.86 -20.36
CA TYR A 217 13.98 -10.20 -19.27
C TYR A 217 13.20 -10.04 -17.95
N PRO A 218 12.93 -11.13 -17.21
CA PRO A 218 12.06 -11.12 -16.03
C PRO A 218 12.76 -10.58 -14.77
N TYR A 219 13.94 -10.01 -14.93
CA TYR A 219 14.68 -9.44 -13.81
C TYR A 219 14.20 -8.00 -13.65
N GLY A 220 13.25 -7.78 -12.75
CA GLY A 220 13.10 -6.47 -12.11
C GLY A 220 14.49 -6.04 -11.62
N ALA A 221 14.85 -4.78 -11.77
CA ALA A 221 16.21 -4.27 -11.55
C ALA A 221 16.71 -4.57 -10.12
N ASN A 222 17.31 -5.75 -9.87
CA ASN A 222 17.74 -6.26 -8.56
C ASN A 222 16.80 -5.85 -7.40
N THR A 223 15.49 -5.89 -7.64
CA THR A 223 14.52 -5.25 -6.75
C THR A 223 13.95 -6.29 -5.80
N SER A 224 14.15 -6.10 -4.50
CA SER A 224 13.53 -6.92 -3.46
C SER A 224 12.32 -6.19 -2.90
N PHE A 225 11.12 -6.68 -3.19
CA PHE A 225 9.90 -6.12 -2.62
C PHE A 225 9.64 -6.72 -1.24
N CYS A 226 9.62 -5.87 -0.22
CA CYS A 226 9.06 -6.20 1.09
C CYS A 226 7.70 -5.52 1.20
N VAL A 227 6.61 -6.30 1.11
CA VAL A 227 5.25 -5.74 1.14
C VAL A 227 4.62 -6.06 2.49
N PRO A 228 4.32 -5.03 3.32
CA PRO A 228 3.68 -5.23 4.60
C PRO A 228 2.19 -5.55 4.47
N VAL A 229 1.70 -6.37 5.40
CA VAL A 229 0.28 -6.69 5.60
C VAL A 229 -0.08 -6.39 7.06
N CYS A 230 -1.21 -5.71 7.24
CA CYS A 230 -1.70 -5.25 8.54
C CYS A 230 -3.15 -5.70 8.75
N LYS A 231 -3.59 -5.68 10.01
CA LYS A 231 -5.00 -5.78 10.38
C LYS A 231 -5.47 -4.46 10.96
N PHE A 232 -6.65 -4.00 10.55
CA PHE A 232 -7.23 -2.72 10.98
C PHE A 232 -8.60 -2.89 11.66
N PRO A 233 -8.65 -3.51 12.86
CA PRO A 233 -9.90 -3.67 13.60
C PRO A 233 -10.55 -2.31 13.91
N ALA A 234 -11.84 -2.18 13.63
CA ALA A 234 -12.58 -0.92 13.77
C ALA A 234 -12.57 -0.38 15.21
N ALA A 235 -12.49 -1.25 16.22
CA ALA A 235 -12.36 -0.88 17.62
C ALA A 235 -11.13 0.01 17.90
N ARG A 236 -10.09 -0.05 17.05
CA ARG A 236 -8.87 0.75 17.18
C ARG A 236 -8.67 1.74 16.04
N TYR A 237 -9.05 1.37 14.82
CA TYR A 237 -8.78 2.14 13.61
C TYR A 237 -10.11 2.55 12.94
N HIS A 238 -10.60 3.73 13.33
CA HIS A 238 -11.83 4.35 12.85
C HIS A 238 -11.61 5.85 12.59
N ASN A 239 -12.44 6.46 11.76
CA ASN A 239 -12.39 7.92 11.55
C ASN A 239 -12.91 8.69 12.76
#